data_AF-A0AA45BC35-F1
#
_entry.id   AF-A0AA45BC35-F1
#
_cell.length_a   1.000
_cell.length_b   1.000
_cell.length_c   1.000
_cell.angle_alpha   90.00
_cell.angle_beta   90.00
_cell.angle_gamma   90.00
#
_symmetry.space_group_name_H-M   'P 1'
#
loop_
_entity.id
_entity.type
_entity.pdbx_description
1 polymer ?
#
loop_
_entity_poly.entity_id
_entity_poly.type
_entity_poly.pdbx_seq_one_letter_code
_entity_poly.pdbx_strand_id
1 'polypeptide(L)' 'MRKRPLRISIGMALLIAILLTCAFNTISLNAAYGDGPPYYARSTNMDKWTNPLPLPGMVDGAMLVVIAAYRSWLRRSR' A
#
# COMPACT_ATOMS: atom_id res chain seq x y z
N MET A 1 1.42 -33.49 -1.46
CA MET A 1 2.03 -32.67 -0.38
C MET A 1 2.64 -31.33 -0.83
N ARG A 2 2.65 -30.98 -2.14
CA ARG A 2 3.35 -29.79 -2.69
C ARG A 2 2.68 -28.42 -2.45
N LYS A 3 1.41 -28.37 -2.01
CA LYS A 3 0.63 -27.11 -1.90
C LYS A 3 0.90 -26.31 -0.61
N ARG A 4 1.42 -26.94 0.44
CA ARG A 4 1.71 -26.28 1.73
C ARG A 4 2.86 -25.26 1.64
N PRO A 5 4.06 -25.60 1.11
CA PRO A 5 5.15 -24.63 1.01
C PRO A 5 4.76 -23.45 0.10
N LEU A 6 4.07 -23.72 -1.02
CA LEU A 6 3.60 -22.68 -1.93
C LEU A 6 2.67 -21.66 -1.25
N ARG A 7 1.73 -22.11 -0.41
CA ARG A 7 0.84 -21.21 0.34
C ARG A 7 1.60 -20.30 1.29
N ILE A 8 2.62 -20.84 1.96
CA ILE A 8 3.47 -20.10 2.89
C ILE A 8 4.29 -19.07 2.12
N SER A 9 4.94 -19.46 1.01
CA SER A 9 5.72 -18.54 0.18
C SER A 9 4.87 -17.38 -0.35
N ILE A 10 3.66 -17.65 -0.87
CA ILE A 10 2.74 -16.61 -1.34
C ILE A 10 2.28 -15.73 -0.17
N GLY A 11 2.01 -16.32 1.00
CA GLY A 11 1.64 -15.56 2.20
C GLY A 11 2.76 -14.62 2.68
N MET A 12 4.01 -15.08 2.65
CA MET A 12 5.17 -14.24 2.97
C MET A 12 5.34 -13.11 1.95
N ALA A 13 5.20 -13.40 0.66
CA ALA A 13 5.24 -12.36 -0.38
C ALA A 13 4.13 -11.31 -0.17
N LEU A 14 2.93 -11.76 0.21
CA LEU A 14 1.82 -10.86 0.54
C LEU A 14 2.14 -9.97 1.74
N LEU A 15 2.72 -10.53 2.81
CA LEU A 15 3.13 -9.75 3.98
C LEU A 15 4.18 -8.68 3.62
N ILE A 16 5.17 -9.04 2.79
CA ILE A 16 6.16 -8.08 2.30
C ILE A 16 5.47 -6.95 1.50
N ALA A 17 4.53 -7.31 0.61
CA ALA A 17 3.78 -6.31 -0.16
C ALA A 17 2.94 -5.37 0.75
N ILE A 18 2.37 -5.88 1.86
CA ILE A 18 1.69 -5.04 2.86
C ILE A 18 2.67 -4.04 3.48
N LEU A 19 3.83 -4.51 3.93
CA LEU A 19 4.84 -3.64 4.53
C LEU A 19 5.33 -2.56 3.57
N LEU A 20 5.55 -2.91 2.29
CA LEU A 20 5.93 -1.96 1.25
C LEU A 20 4.82 -0.93 1.00
N THR A 21 3.56 -1.34 1.00
CA THR A 21 2.41 -0.41 0.86
C THR A 21 2.35 0.57 2.04
N CYS A 22 2.54 0.08 3.27
CA CYS A 22 2.59 0.95 4.45
C CYS A 22 3.77 1.95 4.39
N ALA A 23 4.95 1.50 3.96
CA ALA A 23 6.11 2.36 3.79
C ALA A 23 5.86 3.43 2.70
N PHE A 24 5.32 3.03 1.56
CA PHE A 24 4.93 3.93 0.47
C PHE A 24 3.93 4.99 0.94
N ASN A 25 2.88 4.61 1.68
CA ASN A 25 1.90 5.55 2.22
C ASN A 25 2.55 6.51 3.21
N THR A 26 3.39 6.01 4.11
CA THR A 26 4.09 6.84 5.11
C THR A 26 4.98 7.89 4.44
N ILE A 27 5.78 7.49 3.45
CA ILE A 27 6.66 8.39 2.71
C ILE A 27 5.82 9.40 1.91
N SER A 28 4.78 8.95 1.21
CA SER A 28 3.93 9.81 0.38
C SER A 28 3.21 10.87 1.21
N LEU A 29 2.64 10.47 2.36
CA LEU A 29 1.95 11.38 3.26
C LEU A 29 2.93 12.31 3.98
N ASN A 30 4.11 11.83 4.38
CA ASN A 30 5.13 12.70 4.98
C ASN A 30 5.66 13.72 3.98
N ALA A 31 5.87 13.33 2.72
CA ALA A 31 6.29 14.25 1.67
C ALA A 31 5.23 15.32 1.35
N ALA A 32 3.94 15.01 1.51
CA ALA A 32 2.85 15.92 1.17
C ALA A 32 2.32 16.76 2.35
N TYR A 33 2.47 16.27 3.59
CA TYR A 33 1.90 16.87 4.80
C TYR A 33 2.93 17.11 5.92
N GLY A 34 4.18 16.66 5.77
CA GLY A 34 5.22 16.80 6.78
C GLY A 34 5.89 18.18 6.77
N ASP A 35 6.66 18.44 7.82
CA ASP A 35 7.32 19.74 8.06
C ASP A 35 8.67 19.92 7.32
N GLY A 36 9.00 19.01 6.38
CA GLY A 36 10.29 18.98 5.69
C GLY A 36 10.33 19.77 4.36
N PRO A 37 11.44 20.45 4.03
CA PRO A 37 11.68 21.00 2.68
C PRO A 37 11.83 19.89 1.60
N PRO A 38 11.56 20.11 0.29
CA PRO A 38 11.27 21.37 -0.40
C PRO A 38 9.81 21.54 -0.88
N TYR A 39 8.92 20.60 -0.60
CA TYR A 39 7.52 20.70 -1.02
C TYR A 39 6.73 21.38 0.08
N TYR A 40 6.48 22.68 -0.15
CA TYR A 40 5.69 23.55 0.69
C TYR A 40 4.51 22.82 1.33
N ALA A 41 4.50 22.77 2.65
CA ALA A 41 3.34 22.37 3.43
C ALA A 41 2.10 23.05 2.84
N ARG A 42 0.94 22.39 2.92
CA ARG A 42 -0.33 22.87 2.35
C ARG A 42 -0.61 24.37 2.58
N SER A 43 -0.11 24.95 3.67
CA SER A 43 -0.27 26.36 4.02
C SER A 43 0.58 27.36 3.23
N THR A 44 1.67 26.97 2.56
CA THR A 44 2.63 27.91 1.94
C THR A 44 2.51 28.05 0.41
N ASN A 45 1.86 27.13 -0.31
CA ASN A 45 1.71 27.20 -1.77
C ASN A 45 0.48 26.42 -2.29
N MET A 46 -0.73 26.82 -1.86
CA MET A 46 -1.99 26.10 -2.20
C MET A 46 -2.31 26.08 -3.70
N ASP A 47 -1.81 27.06 -4.46
CA ASP A 47 -1.96 27.17 -5.92
C ASP A 47 -1.22 26.06 -6.68
N LYS A 48 -0.16 25.51 -6.09
CA LYS A 48 0.61 24.39 -6.67
C LYS A 48 0.34 23.06 -5.98
N TRP A 49 -0.44 23.08 -4.90
CA TRP A 49 -0.69 21.90 -4.10
C TRP A 49 -1.62 20.93 -4.84
N THR A 50 -1.12 19.74 -5.10
CA THR A 50 -1.91 18.64 -5.69
C THR A 50 -2.32 17.67 -4.58
N ASN A 51 -3.57 17.22 -4.60
CA ASN A 51 -4.05 16.25 -3.63
C ASN A 51 -3.21 14.95 -3.72
N PRO A 52 -2.48 14.55 -2.65
CA PRO A 52 -1.63 13.38 -2.69
C PRO A 52 -2.40 12.08 -2.51
N LEU A 53 -3.67 12.11 -2.07
CA LEU A 53 -4.46 10.93 -1.70
C LEU A 53 -4.90 10.00 -2.85
N PRO A 54 -5.14 10.46 -4.10
CA PRO A 54 -5.65 9.59 -5.16
C PRO A 54 -4.74 8.38 -5.43
N LEU A 55 -3.41 8.59 -5.52
CA LEU A 55 -2.48 7.51 -5.83
C LEU A 55 -2.34 6.48 -4.68
N PRO A 56 -2.04 6.87 -3.42
CA PRO A 56 -2.11 5.98 -2.26
C PRO A 56 -3.44 5.24 -2.14
N GLY A 57 -4.57 5.94 -2.34
CA GLY A 57 -5.89 5.33 -2.28
C GLY A 57 -6.11 4.25 -3.34
N MET A 58 -5.60 4.44 -4.57
CA MET A 58 -5.63 3.41 -5.61
C MET A 58 -4.74 2.20 -5.26
N VAL A 59 -3.56 2.44 -4.68
CA VAL A 59 -2.66 1.37 -4.23
C VAL A 59 -3.31 0.56 -3.09
N ASP A 60 -3.90 1.23 -2.10
CA ASP A 60 -4.63 0.59 -1.00
C ASP A 60 -5.81 -0.24 -1.52
N GLY A 61 -6.59 0.30 -2.46
CA GLY A 61 -7.68 -0.41 -3.10
C GLY A 61 -7.22 -1.67 -3.83
N ALA A 62 -6.14 -1.57 -4.61
CA ALA A 62 -5.54 -2.72 -5.28
C ALA A 62 -5.04 -3.77 -4.26
N MET A 63 -4.44 -3.32 -3.16
CA MET A 63 -3.93 -4.21 -2.12
C MET A 63 -5.04 -4.99 -1.41
N LEU A 64 -6.18 -4.34 -1.13
CA LEU A 64 -7.38 -5.01 -0.60
C LEU A 64 -7.91 -6.09 -1.54
N VAL A 65 -7.90 -5.84 -2.86
CA VAL A 65 -8.30 -6.85 -3.87
C VAL A 65 -7.36 -8.05 -3.83
N VAL A 66 -6.05 -7.84 -3.74
CA VAL A 66 -5.06 -8.93 -3.66
C VAL A 66 -5.25 -9.76 -2.38
N ILE A 67 -5.47 -9.09 -1.23
CA ILE A 67 -5.74 -9.77 0.05
C ILE A 67 -7.02 -10.61 -0.05
N ALA A 68 -8.09 -10.05 -0.63
CA ALA A 68 -9.36 -10.75 -0.83
C ALA A 68 -9.21 -11.96 -1.76
N ALA A 69 -8.42 -11.83 -2.83
CA ALA A 69 -8.11 -12.91 -3.76
C ALA A 69 -7.33 -14.05 -3.06
N TYR A 70 -6.29 -13.71 -2.29
CA TYR A 70 -5.52 -14.69 -1.52
C TYR A 70 -6.39 -15.42 -0.50
N ARG A 71 -7.24 -14.69 0.24
CA ARG A 71 -8.20 -15.27 1.19
C ARG A 71 -9.19 -16.21 0.51
N SER A 72 -9.73 -15.81 -0.64
CA SER A 72 -10.67 -16.64 -1.42
C SER A 72 -10.01 -17.90 -1.96
N TRP A 73 -8.76 -17.80 -2.42
CA TRP A 73 -7.96 -18.94 -2.86
C TRP A 73 -7.66 -19.93 -1.72
N LEU A 74 -7.30 -19.43 -0.54
CA LEU A 74 -7.09 -20.27 0.65
C LEU A 74 -8.36 -21.02 1.05
N ARG A 75 -9.53 -20.36 0.96
CA ARG A 75 -10.83 -20.98 1.26
C ARG A 75 -11.21 -22.08 0.26
N ARG A 76 -11.02 -21.85 -1.04
CA ARG A 76 -11.30 -22.84 -2.10
C ARG A 76 -10.39 -24.06 -2.06
N SER A 77 -9.24 -23.93 -1.42
CA SER A 77 -8.22 -24.99 -1.38
C SER A 77 -8.20 -25.76 -0.06
N ARG A 78 -9.13 -25.49 0.85
CA ARG A 78 -9.45 -26.34 2.01
C ARG A 78 -10.44 -27.40 1.57
#